data_AF-A0A447CZN5-F1
#
_entry.id   AF-A0A447CZN5-F1
#
_cell.length_a   1.000
_cell.length_b   1.000
_cell.length_c   1.000
_cell.angle_alpha   90.00
_cell.angle_beta   90.00
_cell.angle_gamma   90.00
#
_symmetry.space_group_name_H-M   'P 1'
#
loop_
_entity.id
_entity.type
_entity.pdbx_description
1 polymer ?
#
loop_
_entity_poly.entity_id
_entity_poly.type
_entity_poly.pdbx_seq_one_letter_code
_entity_poly.pdbx_strand_id
1 'polypeptide(L)'
;MSSETLSSVATEHFPWTPSVCGSAQHGYGYEVINEPASTAPPADLPPRAAPLPPPDWHVGDAPVAYADALAVMEARVAAIAAGTAPELVWLLEHPPLYTAGTSARPEDLVDARFPVHQTGRGGQFTYHGPGQRVAYVMLDLRRRRPDVRWFVAALEDWIIGTFARLNVRGERRDGRVGVWVRRPERGDGREDKIAAIGVRLKRWVSLHGISLNVDPELGHFSGIVPCGIADPRYGVTSLWDLGHLVPMPEVDSLLKAEFEAVFGPVRPRSGPPPELGRG
;
A
#
# COMPACT_ATOMS: atom_id res chain seq x y z
N MET A 1 37.79 0.51 74.49
CA MET A 1 38.95 0.13 73.67
C MET A 1 38.39 -0.32 72.32
N SER A 2 38.42 0.44 71.23
CA SER A 2 39.04 1.74 70.91
C SER A 2 38.22 2.35 69.76
N SER A 3 37.87 3.64 69.87
CA SER A 3 38.28 4.75 68.97
C SER A 3 37.73 4.64 67.53
N GLU A 4 36.72 5.44 67.17
CA GLU A 4 36.86 6.72 66.42
C GLU A 4 37.24 6.50 64.93
N THR A 5 36.66 7.13 63.91
CA THR A 5 36.43 8.58 63.75
C THR A 5 35.54 8.85 62.52
N LEU A 6 34.72 9.89 62.59
CA LEU A 6 34.15 10.62 61.46
C LEU A 6 35.17 11.65 60.92
N SER A 7 35.28 11.81 59.61
CA SER A 7 35.73 13.04 58.92
C SER A 7 35.41 12.86 57.42
N SER A 8 34.45 13.57 56.81
CA SER A 8 34.38 14.99 56.42
C SER A 8 35.25 15.38 55.22
N VAL A 9 34.65 16.21 54.34
CA VAL A 9 35.19 16.92 53.15
C VAL A 9 35.39 16.01 51.92
N ALA A 10 34.96 16.29 50.69
CA ALA A 10 34.72 17.56 50.01
C ALA A 10 33.65 17.47 48.90
N THR A 11 32.94 18.58 48.73
CA THR A 11 32.16 18.94 47.55
C THR A 11 33.12 19.24 46.41
N GLU A 12 33.05 18.49 45.31
CA GLU A 12 33.66 18.90 44.04
C GLU A 12 32.63 18.74 42.90
N HIS A 13 32.17 19.90 42.44
CA HIS A 13 31.60 20.09 41.10
C HIS A 13 32.70 19.89 40.06
N PHE A 14 32.46 19.08 39.03
CA PHE A 14 33.05 19.26 37.69
C PHE A 14 32.23 18.46 36.64
N PRO A 15 32.31 18.81 35.36
CA PRO A 15 31.15 18.98 34.49
C PRO A 15 31.07 17.81 33.52
N TRP A 16 29.87 17.28 33.29
CA TRP A 16 29.71 16.30 32.22
C TRP A 16 29.60 17.04 30.88
N THR A 17 30.75 17.19 30.21
CA THR A 17 30.82 17.47 28.78
C THR A 17 30.71 16.14 28.01
N PRO A 18 29.80 15.98 27.04
CA PRO A 18 29.81 14.81 26.18
C PRO A 18 30.98 14.91 25.20
N SER A 19 31.93 13.98 25.32
CA SER A 19 33.05 13.86 24.38
C SER A 19 32.55 13.29 23.05
N VAL A 20 32.83 14.04 21.99
CA VAL A 20 32.79 13.58 20.60
C VAL A 20 33.98 12.64 20.38
N CYS A 21 33.74 11.44 19.84
CA CYS A 21 34.42 10.85 18.68
C CYS A 21 34.22 9.32 18.66
N GLY A 22 33.78 8.79 17.51
CA GLY A 22 33.63 7.35 17.31
C GLY A 22 32.79 7.01 16.09
N SER A 23 33.20 7.50 14.92
CA SER A 23 32.60 7.19 13.62
C SER A 23 32.66 5.70 13.31
N ALA A 24 31.52 5.02 13.36
CA ALA A 24 31.33 3.75 12.67
C ALA A 24 30.76 4.05 11.27
N GLN A 25 31.55 3.75 10.24
CA GLN A 25 31.16 3.85 8.84
C GLN A 25 30.00 2.90 8.57
N HIS A 26 28.82 3.46 8.31
CA HIS A 26 27.64 2.73 7.87
C HIS A 26 27.61 2.72 6.35
N GLY A 27 27.66 1.52 5.76
CA GLY A 27 27.40 1.32 4.33
C GLY A 27 25.92 1.52 4.03
N TYR A 28 25.64 2.28 2.97
CA TYR A 28 24.34 2.74 2.45
C TYR A 28 23.84 4.06 3.07
N GLY A 29 24.44 5.16 2.61
CA GLY A 29 24.18 6.53 3.04
C GLY A 29 22.97 7.21 2.41
N TYR A 30 22.22 7.91 3.25
CA TYR A 30 21.49 9.13 2.93
C TYR A 30 21.71 10.13 4.08
N GLU A 31 21.99 11.39 3.75
CA GLU A 31 22.04 12.50 4.70
C GLU A 31 20.62 13.06 4.87
N VAL A 32 20.16 13.20 6.11
CA VAL A 32 18.90 13.87 6.43
C VAL A 32 19.13 15.38 6.33
N ILE A 33 18.73 16.00 5.22
CA ILE A 33 18.65 17.45 5.09
C ILE A 33 17.18 17.87 5.07
N ASN A 34 16.66 18.21 6.25
CA ASN A 34 15.54 19.13 6.39
C ASN A 34 15.50 19.66 7.84
N GLU A 35 16.29 20.69 8.11
CA GLU A 35 15.86 21.76 9.01
C GLU A 35 15.09 22.80 8.17
N PRO A 36 14.06 23.48 8.73
CA PRO A 36 13.24 24.39 7.94
C PRO A 36 14.00 25.70 7.69
N ALA A 37 14.74 25.76 6.59
CA ALA A 37 15.23 27.02 6.06
C ALA A 37 14.12 27.69 5.24
N SER A 38 13.63 28.83 5.74
CA SER A 38 12.76 29.75 5.01
C SER A 38 13.45 30.25 3.72
N THR A 39 12.93 29.90 2.54
CA THR A 39 13.19 30.63 1.29
C THR A 39 11.97 30.60 0.37
N ALA A 40 11.60 31.78 -0.15
CA ALA A 40 10.65 31.90 -1.25
C ALA A 40 11.13 31.10 -2.48
N PRO A 41 10.22 30.57 -3.32
CA PRO A 41 10.60 29.75 -4.46
C PRO A 41 11.43 30.55 -5.49
N PRO A 42 12.41 29.92 -6.18
CA PRO A 42 13.18 30.57 -7.25
C PRO A 42 12.26 31.06 -8.39
N ALA A 43 12.58 32.24 -8.93
CA ALA A 43 11.71 32.99 -9.83
C ALA A 43 11.58 32.45 -11.28
N ASP A 44 12.19 31.31 -11.62
CA ASP A 44 12.22 30.79 -13.00
C ASP A 44 11.88 29.29 -13.11
N LEU A 45 10.81 28.86 -12.43
CA LEU A 45 10.20 27.56 -12.75
C LEU A 45 9.42 27.68 -14.08
N PRO A 46 9.58 26.72 -15.02
CA PRO A 46 8.71 26.67 -16.20
C PRO A 46 7.25 26.62 -15.74
N PRO A 47 6.32 27.22 -16.50
CA PRO A 47 4.92 27.33 -16.08
C PRO A 47 4.41 25.94 -15.68
N ARG A 48 3.89 25.85 -14.45
CA ARG A 48 3.33 24.62 -13.88
C ARG A 48 2.42 24.00 -14.95
N ALA A 49 2.80 22.81 -15.43
CA ALA A 49 2.00 22.07 -16.40
C ALA A 49 0.53 22.12 -15.97
N ALA A 50 -0.38 22.36 -16.92
CA ALA A 50 -1.80 22.49 -16.63
C ALA A 50 -2.25 21.33 -15.73
N PRO A 51 -3.08 21.57 -14.70
CA PRO A 51 -3.50 20.52 -13.78
C PRO A 51 -4.03 19.32 -14.57
N LEU A 52 -3.55 18.12 -14.25
CA LEU A 52 -4.07 16.91 -14.88
C LEU A 52 -5.57 16.82 -14.60
N PRO A 53 -6.39 16.41 -15.59
CA PRO A 53 -7.80 16.16 -15.32
C PRO A 53 -7.93 15.08 -14.24
N PRO A 54 -8.91 15.21 -13.32
CA PRO A 54 -9.11 14.21 -12.26
C PRO A 54 -9.42 12.84 -12.89
N PRO A 55 -8.90 11.73 -12.33
CA PRO A 55 -9.26 10.39 -12.78
C PRO A 55 -10.75 10.14 -12.56
N ASP A 56 -11.36 9.35 -13.44
CA ASP A 56 -12.69 8.82 -13.18
C ASP A 56 -12.62 7.87 -11.96
N TRP A 57 -13.60 7.96 -11.07
CA TRP A 57 -13.73 7.11 -9.89
C TRP A 57 -15.00 6.27 -10.00
N HIS A 58 -14.83 4.97 -10.17
CA HIS A 58 -15.93 4.01 -10.29
C HIS A 58 -15.94 3.05 -9.11
N VAL A 59 -17.15 2.70 -8.67
CA VAL A 59 -17.41 1.68 -7.64
C VAL A 59 -18.31 0.62 -8.26
N GLY A 60 -17.83 -0.61 -8.32
CA GLY A 60 -18.61 -1.78 -8.72
C GLY A 60 -19.61 -2.16 -7.63
N ASP A 61 -20.79 -2.59 -8.07
CA ASP A 61 -21.95 -3.00 -7.28
C ASP A 61 -22.13 -4.53 -7.23
N ALA A 62 -21.35 -5.28 -8.02
CA ALA A 62 -21.34 -6.73 -8.04
C ALA A 62 -19.90 -7.27 -8.22
N PRO A 63 -19.64 -8.51 -7.79
CA PRO A 63 -18.37 -9.17 -8.08
C PRO A 63 -18.13 -9.32 -9.58
N VAL A 64 -16.91 -9.01 -10.02
CA VAL A 64 -16.52 -9.04 -11.44
C VAL A 64 -15.59 -10.22 -11.71
N ALA A 65 -15.77 -10.96 -12.79
CA ALA A 65 -14.80 -12.00 -13.15
C ALA A 65 -13.44 -11.37 -13.51
N TYR A 66 -12.33 -12.01 -13.13
CA TYR A 66 -11.01 -11.42 -13.34
C TYR A 66 -10.69 -11.17 -14.82
N ALA A 67 -11.14 -12.04 -15.72
CA ALA A 67 -10.93 -11.87 -17.16
C ALA A 67 -11.60 -10.59 -17.70
N ASP A 68 -12.82 -10.29 -17.25
CA ASP A 68 -13.56 -9.09 -17.65
C ASP A 68 -12.88 -7.83 -17.10
N ALA A 69 -12.45 -7.87 -15.83
CA ALA A 69 -11.73 -6.75 -15.24
C ALA A 69 -10.38 -6.50 -15.92
N LEU A 70 -9.67 -7.55 -16.34
CA LEU A 70 -8.44 -7.43 -17.10
C LEU A 70 -8.68 -6.80 -18.49
N ALA A 71 -9.76 -7.18 -19.17
CA ALA A 71 -10.13 -6.59 -20.45
C ALA A 71 -10.42 -5.09 -20.31
N VAL A 72 -11.16 -4.69 -19.26
CA VAL A 72 -11.40 -3.28 -18.92
C VAL A 72 -10.08 -2.55 -18.66
N MET A 73 -9.19 -3.11 -17.84
CA MET A 73 -7.89 -2.51 -17.54
C MET A 73 -7.05 -2.30 -18.80
N GLU A 74 -6.90 -3.33 -19.63
CA GLU A 74 -6.10 -3.25 -20.87
C GLU A 74 -6.67 -2.22 -21.85
N ALA A 75 -7.99 -2.19 -22.04
CA ALA A 75 -8.66 -1.20 -22.89
C ALA A 75 -8.46 0.23 -22.38
N ARG A 76 -8.70 0.47 -21.08
CA ARG A 76 -8.55 1.79 -20.46
C ARG A 76 -7.11 2.26 -20.51
N VAL A 77 -6.14 1.41 -20.19
CA VAL A 77 -4.71 1.74 -20.24
C VAL A 77 -4.25 2.10 -21.64
N ALA A 78 -4.73 1.39 -22.67
CA ALA A 78 -4.45 1.74 -24.06
C ALA A 78 -5.01 3.13 -24.42
N ALA A 79 -6.23 3.44 -24.00
CA ALA A 79 -6.87 4.72 -24.25
C ALA A 79 -6.21 5.88 -23.48
N ILE A 80 -5.80 5.68 -22.22
CA ILE A 80 -5.01 6.67 -21.45
C ILE A 80 -3.68 6.94 -22.16
N ALA A 81 -2.97 5.90 -22.57
CA ALA A 81 -1.68 6.04 -23.24
C ALA A 81 -1.80 6.75 -24.60
N ALA A 82 -2.96 6.65 -25.26
CA ALA A 82 -3.30 7.36 -26.49
C ALA A 82 -3.86 8.78 -26.25
N GLY A 83 -4.12 9.17 -25.01
CA GLY A 83 -4.72 10.46 -24.66
C GLY A 83 -6.20 10.58 -24.99
N THR A 84 -6.90 9.46 -25.22
CA THR A 84 -8.32 9.43 -25.64
C THR A 84 -9.29 9.11 -24.50
N ALA A 85 -8.79 8.74 -23.32
CA ALA A 85 -9.59 8.53 -22.11
C ALA A 85 -8.89 9.16 -20.89
N PRO A 86 -9.66 9.58 -19.87
CA PRO A 86 -9.10 9.96 -18.58
C PRO A 86 -8.52 8.74 -17.85
N GLU A 87 -7.64 9.02 -16.89
CA GLU A 87 -7.19 8.05 -15.89
C GLU A 87 -8.38 7.45 -15.13
N LEU A 88 -8.20 6.26 -14.55
CA LEU A 88 -9.28 5.53 -13.88
C LEU A 88 -8.82 4.95 -12.54
N VAL A 89 -9.63 5.14 -11.52
CA VAL A 89 -9.61 4.34 -10.30
C VAL A 89 -10.92 3.58 -10.22
N TRP A 90 -10.83 2.26 -10.14
CA TRP A 90 -11.99 1.39 -10.14
C TRP A 90 -11.95 0.43 -8.96
N LEU A 91 -12.90 0.60 -8.05
CA LEU A 91 -13.08 -0.23 -6.88
C LEU A 91 -14.08 -1.34 -7.18
N LEU A 92 -13.76 -2.59 -6.85
CA LEU A 92 -14.60 -3.76 -7.09
C LEU A 92 -14.34 -4.88 -6.09
N GLU A 93 -15.10 -5.95 -6.21
CA GLU A 93 -14.82 -7.25 -5.61
C GLU A 93 -14.71 -8.31 -6.71
N HIS A 94 -14.01 -9.40 -6.42
CA HIS A 94 -13.94 -10.57 -7.30
C HIS A 94 -14.69 -11.75 -6.67
N PRO A 95 -15.23 -12.69 -7.47
CA PRO A 95 -15.45 -14.05 -6.99
C PRO A 95 -14.13 -14.66 -6.47
N PRO A 96 -14.17 -15.70 -5.61
CA PRO A 96 -12.96 -16.33 -5.09
C PRO A 96 -11.99 -16.78 -6.18
N LEU A 97 -10.75 -16.28 -6.14
CA LEU A 97 -9.70 -16.59 -7.11
C LEU A 97 -8.30 -16.37 -6.53
N TYR A 98 -7.30 -16.96 -7.20
CA TYR A 98 -5.90 -16.66 -6.96
C TYR A 98 -5.30 -15.91 -8.14
N THR A 99 -4.38 -14.98 -7.85
CA THR A 99 -3.56 -14.34 -8.87
C THR A 99 -2.08 -14.59 -8.62
N ALA A 100 -1.35 -14.93 -9.67
CA ALA A 100 0.10 -15.07 -9.68
C ALA A 100 0.72 -13.81 -10.31
N GLY A 101 1.60 -13.15 -9.56
CA GLY A 101 2.45 -12.08 -10.07
C GLY A 101 3.74 -12.62 -10.71
N THR A 102 4.60 -11.73 -11.20
CA THR A 102 5.84 -12.07 -11.91
C THR A 102 6.88 -12.79 -11.06
N SER A 103 6.76 -12.75 -9.74
CA SER A 103 7.67 -13.41 -8.80
C SER A 103 7.04 -14.62 -8.12
N ALA A 104 5.85 -15.05 -8.54
CA ALA A 104 5.20 -16.24 -8.01
C ALA A 104 5.96 -17.49 -8.46
N ARG A 105 6.19 -18.41 -7.53
CA ARG A 105 6.82 -19.71 -7.84
C ARG A 105 5.76 -20.81 -7.75
N PRO A 106 5.72 -21.78 -8.67
CA PRO A 106 4.69 -22.82 -8.69
C PRO A 106 4.49 -23.55 -7.35
N GLU A 107 5.57 -23.78 -6.61
CA GLU A 107 5.58 -24.42 -5.29
C GLU A 107 4.87 -23.62 -4.18
N ASP A 108 4.69 -22.31 -4.38
CA ASP A 108 3.95 -21.45 -3.45
C ASP A 108 2.42 -21.60 -3.62
N LEU A 109 1.95 -22.40 -4.59
CA LEU A 109 0.55 -22.81 -4.71
C LEU A 109 0.35 -24.14 -3.97
N VAL A 110 -0.19 -24.05 -2.75
CA VAL A 110 -0.38 -25.19 -1.84
C VAL A 110 -1.62 -26.00 -2.22
N ASP A 111 -2.72 -25.31 -2.53
CA ASP A 111 -3.99 -25.92 -2.91
C ASP A 111 -4.73 -25.04 -3.93
N ALA A 112 -4.81 -25.51 -5.16
CA ALA A 112 -5.42 -24.84 -6.31
C ALA A 112 -6.95 -24.93 -6.32
N ARG A 113 -7.61 -24.69 -5.19
CA ARG A 113 -9.07 -24.78 -5.03
C ARG A 113 -9.88 -23.69 -5.75
N PHE A 114 -9.23 -22.64 -6.24
CA PHE A 114 -9.85 -21.56 -7.00
C PHE A 114 -9.14 -21.33 -8.34
N PRO A 115 -9.80 -20.70 -9.33
CA PRO A 115 -9.15 -20.31 -10.57
C PRO A 115 -7.88 -19.50 -10.32
N VAL A 116 -6.79 -19.88 -11.00
CA VAL A 116 -5.49 -19.22 -10.87
C VAL A 116 -5.19 -18.42 -12.13
N HIS A 117 -4.96 -17.12 -11.99
CA HIS A 117 -4.67 -16.22 -13.11
C HIS A 117 -3.24 -15.68 -13.06
N GLN A 118 -2.51 -15.81 -14.17
CA GLN A 118 -1.21 -15.15 -14.36
C GLN A 118 -1.44 -13.70 -14.80
N THR A 119 -0.89 -12.73 -14.06
CA THR A 119 -1.35 -11.32 -14.15
C THR A 119 -0.30 -10.34 -14.66
N GLY A 120 0.97 -10.74 -14.64
CA GLY A 120 2.10 -9.86 -14.93
C GLY A 120 2.29 -8.70 -13.95
N ARG A 121 1.52 -8.65 -12.85
CA ARG A 121 1.72 -7.69 -11.74
C ARG A 121 2.96 -8.07 -10.94
N GLY A 122 3.59 -7.10 -10.28
CA GLY A 122 4.67 -7.39 -9.34
C GLY A 122 4.23 -8.25 -8.15
N GLY A 123 5.16 -9.00 -7.56
CA GLY A 123 4.93 -9.82 -6.38
C GLY A 123 4.58 -11.29 -6.68
N GLN A 124 4.21 -12.01 -5.62
CA GLN A 124 3.93 -13.45 -5.66
C GLN A 124 2.42 -13.74 -5.76
N PHE A 125 1.97 -14.91 -5.30
CA PHE A 125 0.56 -15.24 -5.18
C PHE A 125 -0.20 -14.31 -4.23
N THR A 126 -1.48 -14.09 -4.52
CA THR A 126 -2.45 -13.53 -3.57
C THR A 126 -3.85 -14.08 -3.86
N TYR A 127 -4.75 -13.90 -2.90
CA TYR A 127 -6.15 -14.26 -2.97
C TYR A 127 -7.01 -13.00 -3.15
N HIS A 128 -8.06 -13.12 -3.96
CA HIS A 128 -9.14 -12.14 -4.05
C HIS A 128 -10.49 -12.86 -3.92
N GLY A 129 -11.46 -12.20 -3.29
CA GLY A 129 -12.81 -12.73 -3.13
C GLY A 129 -13.75 -11.76 -2.42
N PRO A 130 -14.99 -12.19 -2.15
CA PRO A 130 -15.96 -11.38 -1.39
C PRO A 130 -15.40 -10.93 -0.04
N GLY A 131 -15.71 -9.70 0.35
CA GLY A 131 -15.20 -9.08 1.58
C GLY A 131 -13.80 -8.49 1.44
N GLN A 132 -13.14 -8.64 0.29
CA GLN A 132 -11.88 -7.95 0.00
C GLN A 132 -12.12 -6.83 -1.02
N ARG A 133 -11.75 -5.60 -0.65
CA ARG A 133 -11.88 -4.45 -1.55
C ARG A 133 -10.66 -4.35 -2.46
N VAL A 134 -10.86 -4.62 -3.75
CA VAL A 134 -9.83 -4.42 -4.78
C VAL A 134 -9.99 -3.04 -5.38
N ALA A 135 -8.90 -2.31 -5.58
CA ALA A 135 -8.90 -1.08 -6.34
C ALA A 135 -7.85 -1.13 -7.44
N TYR A 136 -8.33 -1.08 -8.69
CA TYR A 136 -7.49 -0.94 -9.87
C TYR A 136 -7.21 0.53 -10.16
N VAL A 137 -5.93 0.91 -10.14
CA VAL A 137 -5.43 2.28 -10.21
C VAL A 137 -4.65 2.44 -11.52
N MET A 138 -5.28 3.06 -12.51
CA MET A 138 -4.75 3.27 -13.86
C MET A 138 -4.42 4.74 -14.08
N LEU A 139 -3.18 5.12 -13.75
CA LEU A 139 -2.66 6.49 -13.83
C LEU A 139 -1.48 6.55 -14.81
N ASP A 140 -1.32 7.63 -15.55
CA ASP A 140 -0.15 7.89 -16.40
C ASP A 140 0.96 8.52 -15.57
N LEU A 141 1.93 7.70 -15.18
CA LEU A 141 3.05 8.13 -14.35
C LEU A 141 4.00 9.09 -15.08
N ARG A 142 4.03 9.13 -16.43
CA ARG A 142 4.83 10.17 -17.13
C ARG A 142 4.30 11.56 -16.85
N ARG A 143 2.97 11.68 -16.77
CA ARG A 143 2.28 12.96 -16.57
C ARG A 143 2.29 13.38 -15.11
N ARG A 144 2.31 12.40 -14.19
CA ARG A 144 2.33 12.61 -12.74
C ARG A 144 3.76 12.70 -12.21
N ARG A 145 4.42 11.55 -12.08
CA ARG A 145 5.81 11.41 -11.65
C ARG A 145 6.34 10.05 -12.15
N PRO A 146 7.36 10.02 -13.04
CA PRO A 146 7.84 8.78 -13.66
C PRO A 146 8.73 7.96 -12.71
N ASP A 147 8.14 7.49 -11.61
CA ASP A 147 8.85 6.80 -10.53
C ASP A 147 7.93 5.73 -9.91
N VAL A 148 8.25 4.46 -10.19
CA VAL A 148 7.47 3.31 -9.70
C VAL A 148 7.59 3.16 -8.19
N ARG A 149 8.75 3.46 -7.60
CA ARG A 149 8.96 3.32 -6.16
C ARG A 149 8.15 4.35 -5.41
N TRP A 150 8.16 5.60 -5.89
CA TRP A 150 7.25 6.63 -5.39
C TRP A 150 5.79 6.19 -5.53
N PHE A 151 5.39 5.64 -6.67
CA PHE A 151 4.00 5.25 -6.87
C PHE A 151 3.55 4.16 -5.89
N VAL A 152 4.38 3.13 -5.68
CA VAL A 152 4.12 2.09 -4.68
C VAL A 152 4.05 2.68 -3.27
N ALA A 153 4.99 3.57 -2.91
CA ALA A 153 4.94 4.26 -1.63
C ALA A 153 3.65 5.08 -1.49
N ALA A 154 3.25 5.84 -2.49
CA ALA A 154 2.01 6.62 -2.47
C ALA A 154 0.76 5.72 -2.30
N LEU A 155 0.75 4.52 -2.90
CA LEU A 155 -0.32 3.54 -2.65
C LEU A 155 -0.32 3.03 -1.20
N GLU A 156 0.86 2.81 -0.60
CA GLU A 156 0.96 2.46 0.83
C GLU A 156 0.47 3.59 1.74
N ASP A 157 0.85 4.85 1.46
CA ASP A 157 0.36 6.01 2.23
C ASP A 157 -1.15 6.14 2.11
N TRP A 158 -1.71 5.92 0.92
CA TRP A 158 -3.15 5.93 0.69
C TRP A 158 -3.89 4.88 1.54
N ILE A 159 -3.38 3.66 1.60
CA ILE A 159 -3.94 2.59 2.42
C ILE A 159 -3.78 2.92 3.92
N ILE A 160 -2.60 3.38 4.33
CA ILE A 160 -2.31 3.71 5.74
C ILE A 160 -3.20 4.84 6.23
N GLY A 161 -3.38 5.90 5.43
CA GLY A 161 -4.30 7.00 5.73
C GLY A 161 -5.74 6.51 5.87
N THR A 162 -6.16 5.58 5.02
CA THR A 162 -7.50 4.96 5.09
C THR A 162 -7.68 4.21 6.42
N PHE A 163 -6.71 3.39 6.80
CA PHE A 163 -6.76 2.66 8.07
C PHE A 163 -6.66 3.56 9.30
N ALA A 164 -5.88 4.64 9.23
CA ALA A 164 -5.76 5.59 10.33
C ALA A 164 -7.12 6.20 10.69
N ARG A 165 -7.98 6.47 9.70
CA ARG A 165 -9.36 6.94 9.93
C ARG A 165 -10.27 5.91 10.60
N LEU A 166 -9.92 4.63 10.51
CA LEU A 166 -10.60 3.52 11.17
C LEU A 166 -9.95 3.14 12.50
N ASN A 167 -9.00 3.95 13.00
CA ASN A 167 -8.18 3.69 14.18
C ASN A 167 -7.34 2.40 14.08
N VAL A 168 -7.01 1.97 12.87
CA VAL A 168 -6.11 0.84 12.61
C VAL A 168 -4.74 1.39 12.24
N ARG A 169 -3.72 1.02 13.02
CA ARG A 169 -2.34 1.41 12.74
C ARG A 169 -1.70 0.49 11.70
N GLY A 170 -1.85 0.83 10.43
CA GLY A 170 -1.11 0.21 9.33
C GLY A 170 0.32 0.72 9.24
N GLU A 171 1.27 -0.15 8.91
CA GLU A 171 2.68 0.19 8.78
C GLU A 171 3.30 -0.46 7.53
N ARG A 172 4.32 0.21 6.97
CA ARG A 172 5.19 -0.35 5.92
C ARG A 172 6.22 -1.30 6.52
N ARG A 173 6.75 -2.21 5.70
CA ARG A 173 7.87 -3.08 6.08
C ARG A 173 8.93 -3.08 5.01
N ASP A 174 10.18 -2.89 5.43
CA ASP A 174 11.30 -3.01 4.51
C ASP A 174 11.33 -4.42 3.88
N GLY A 175 11.57 -4.46 2.57
CA GLY A 175 11.52 -5.69 1.76
C GLY A 175 10.15 -6.36 1.62
N ARG A 176 9.07 -5.84 2.22
CA ARG A 176 7.73 -6.49 2.24
C ARG A 176 6.63 -5.51 1.84
N VAL A 177 6.45 -5.35 0.53
CA VAL A 177 5.44 -4.48 -0.10
C VAL A 177 4.02 -4.80 0.39
N GLY A 178 3.27 -3.75 0.71
CA GLY A 178 1.91 -3.81 1.26
C GLY A 178 1.85 -3.22 2.66
N VAL A 179 0.68 -3.30 3.29
CA VAL A 179 0.44 -2.72 4.62
C VAL A 179 0.23 -3.82 5.65
N TRP A 180 0.89 -3.67 6.77
CA TRP A 180 1.00 -4.65 7.84
C TRP A 180 0.53 -4.04 9.17
N VAL A 181 0.01 -4.88 10.05
CA VAL A 181 -0.35 -4.51 11.42
C VAL A 181 0.42 -5.38 12.40
N ARG A 182 0.80 -4.81 13.54
CA ARG A 182 1.43 -5.57 14.63
C ARG A 182 0.36 -6.40 15.35
N ARG A 183 0.74 -7.60 15.80
CA ARG A 183 -0.14 -8.54 16.53
C ARG A 183 0.46 -8.95 17.87
N PRO A 184 0.73 -8.00 18.80
CA PRO A 184 1.39 -8.30 20.07
C PRO A 184 0.64 -9.34 20.91
N GLU A 185 -0.69 -9.43 20.77
CA GLU A 185 -1.52 -10.44 21.42
C GLU A 185 -1.29 -11.87 20.91
N ARG A 186 -0.66 -12.02 19.72
CA ARG A 186 -0.26 -13.31 19.14
C ARG A 186 1.21 -13.67 19.45
N GLY A 187 1.92 -12.81 20.17
CA GLY A 187 3.32 -12.98 20.57
C GLY A 187 4.26 -11.89 20.04
N ASP A 188 5.50 -11.91 20.53
CA ASP A 188 6.50 -10.92 20.16
C ASP A 188 6.91 -11.02 18.68
N GLY A 189 7.07 -9.86 18.05
CA GLY A 189 7.42 -9.75 16.62
C GLY A 189 6.39 -10.29 15.63
N ARG A 190 5.14 -10.57 16.05
CA ARG A 190 4.07 -11.02 15.16
C ARG A 190 3.46 -9.86 14.37
N GLU A 191 3.24 -10.09 13.08
CA GLU A 191 2.73 -9.07 12.17
C GLU A 191 1.83 -9.70 11.11
N ASP A 192 0.66 -9.12 10.86
CA ASP A 192 -0.24 -9.62 9.83
C ASP A 192 -0.40 -8.61 8.69
N LYS A 193 -0.43 -9.12 7.47
CA LYS A 193 -0.69 -8.31 6.29
C LYS A 193 -2.20 -8.07 6.16
N ILE A 194 -2.58 -6.80 6.10
CA ILE A 194 -3.98 -6.39 5.97
C ILE A 194 -4.32 -5.89 4.55
N ALA A 195 -3.31 -5.44 3.80
CA ALA A 195 -3.48 -5.04 2.41
C ALA A 195 -2.29 -5.42 1.54
N ALA A 196 -2.57 -5.83 0.30
CA ALA A 196 -1.56 -6.14 -0.70
C ALA A 196 -1.50 -5.05 -1.78
N ILE A 197 -0.32 -4.90 -2.38
CA ILE A 197 -0.09 -4.01 -3.51
C ILE A 197 0.61 -4.82 -4.59
N GLY A 198 0.09 -4.75 -5.80
CA GLY A 198 0.69 -5.38 -6.96
C GLY A 198 0.34 -4.56 -8.18
N VAL A 199 1.34 -3.94 -8.80
CA VAL A 199 1.17 -3.07 -9.97
C VAL A 199 1.98 -3.59 -11.15
N ARG A 200 1.57 -3.22 -12.35
CA ARG A 200 2.32 -3.39 -13.60
C ARG A 200 2.27 -2.07 -14.36
N LEU A 201 3.33 -1.73 -15.10
CA LEU A 201 3.29 -0.60 -16.03
C LEU A 201 3.24 -1.07 -17.47
N LYS A 202 2.45 -0.38 -18.29
CA LYS A 202 2.45 -0.50 -19.76
C LYS A 202 2.46 0.91 -20.34
N ARG A 203 3.52 1.25 -21.10
CA ARG A 203 3.73 2.61 -21.62
C ARG A 203 3.60 3.70 -20.53
N TRP A 204 4.11 3.41 -19.34
CA TRP A 204 4.03 4.23 -18.12
C TRP A 204 2.64 4.48 -17.52
N VAL A 205 1.60 3.84 -18.06
CA VAL A 205 0.29 3.80 -17.41
C VAL A 205 0.23 2.56 -16.51
N SER A 206 -0.24 2.73 -15.28
CA SER A 206 -0.35 1.63 -14.32
C SER A 206 -1.54 0.70 -14.61
N LEU A 207 -1.37 -0.58 -14.31
CA LEU A 207 -2.39 -1.61 -14.23
C LEU A 207 -2.34 -2.25 -12.84
N HIS A 208 -3.44 -2.91 -12.47
CA HIS A 208 -3.65 -3.49 -11.15
C HIS A 208 -3.71 -2.40 -10.08
N GLY A 209 -3.25 -2.64 -8.86
CA GLY A 209 -3.35 -1.67 -7.78
C GLY A 209 -3.23 -2.32 -6.41
N ILE A 210 -4.28 -2.15 -5.60
CA ILE A 210 -4.30 -2.57 -4.20
C ILE A 210 -5.43 -3.56 -3.93
N SER A 211 -5.28 -4.36 -2.89
CA SER A 211 -6.38 -5.12 -2.29
C SER A 211 -6.36 -4.97 -0.76
N LEU A 212 -7.50 -4.60 -0.20
CA LEU A 212 -7.70 -4.32 1.23
C LEU A 212 -8.65 -5.36 1.81
N ASN A 213 -8.21 -6.07 2.86
CA ASN A 213 -9.03 -7.08 3.52
C ASN A 213 -10.02 -6.40 4.49
N VAL A 214 -11.30 -6.29 4.11
CA VAL A 214 -12.36 -5.78 4.99
C VAL A 214 -12.90 -6.90 5.85
N ASP A 215 -13.57 -7.88 5.22
CA ASP A 215 -14.08 -9.10 5.85
C ASP A 215 -14.06 -10.29 4.86
N PRO A 216 -12.90 -10.62 4.25
CA PRO A 216 -12.81 -11.82 3.44
C PRO A 216 -12.69 -13.07 4.31
N GLU A 217 -13.07 -14.22 3.75
CA GLU A 217 -12.75 -15.54 4.34
C GLU A 217 -11.23 -15.75 4.33
N LEU A 218 -10.58 -15.46 5.46
CA LEU A 218 -9.11 -15.51 5.60
C LEU A 218 -8.55 -16.93 5.41
N GLY A 219 -9.35 -17.98 5.66
CA GLY A 219 -8.96 -19.36 5.41
C GLY A 219 -8.63 -19.64 3.94
N HIS A 220 -9.14 -18.83 3.00
CA HIS A 220 -8.81 -18.95 1.59
C HIS A 220 -7.35 -18.61 1.26
N PHE A 221 -6.65 -17.86 2.11
CA PHE A 221 -5.21 -17.64 1.92
C PHE A 221 -4.37 -18.91 2.14
N SER A 222 -4.91 -19.95 2.81
CA SER A 222 -4.15 -21.18 3.10
C SER A 222 -3.83 -22.02 1.86
N GLY A 223 -4.45 -21.75 0.72
CA GLY A 223 -4.12 -22.42 -0.54
C GLY A 223 -2.88 -21.86 -1.23
N ILE A 224 -2.27 -20.80 -0.69
CA ILE A 224 -1.09 -20.15 -1.25
C ILE A 224 -0.08 -19.79 -0.14
N VAL A 225 1.18 -19.59 -0.52
CA VAL A 225 2.17 -18.88 0.28
C VAL A 225 2.25 -17.43 -0.23
N PRO A 226 1.65 -16.46 0.47
CA PRO A 226 1.64 -15.08 0.01
C PRO A 226 2.99 -14.38 0.23
N CYS A 227 3.23 -13.33 -0.57
CA CYS A 227 4.46 -12.55 -0.54
C CYS A 227 4.80 -12.04 0.87
N GLY A 228 5.94 -12.48 1.40
CA GLY A 228 6.51 -12.03 2.67
C GLY A 228 6.02 -12.78 3.92
N ILE A 229 5.28 -13.89 3.77
CA ILE A 229 4.58 -14.58 4.87
C ILE A 229 5.08 -16.03 5.10
N ALA A 230 6.18 -16.45 4.46
CA ALA A 230 6.75 -17.79 4.68
C ALA A 230 7.28 -18.00 6.12
N ASP A 231 7.62 -16.93 6.83
CA ASP A 231 7.99 -16.98 8.24
C ASP A 231 6.71 -17.11 9.09
N PRO A 232 6.62 -18.09 10.02
CA PRO A 232 5.46 -18.28 10.86
C PRO A 232 5.03 -17.02 11.63
N ARG A 233 5.96 -16.10 11.91
CA ARG A 233 5.68 -14.82 12.60
C ARG A 233 4.75 -13.90 11.83
N TYR A 234 4.59 -14.15 10.54
CA TYR A 234 3.78 -13.32 9.67
C TYR A 234 2.49 -14.05 9.29
N GLY A 235 1.42 -13.29 9.15
CA GLY A 235 0.12 -13.82 8.72
C GLY A 235 -0.64 -12.85 7.82
N VAL A 236 -1.94 -13.11 7.69
CA VAL A 236 -2.91 -12.24 7.01
C VAL A 236 -4.04 -11.92 7.98
N THR A 237 -4.59 -10.73 7.86
CA THR A 237 -5.71 -10.26 8.70
C THR A 237 -6.67 -9.41 7.88
N SER A 238 -7.74 -8.94 8.50
CA SER A 238 -8.76 -8.07 7.93
C SER A 238 -9.25 -7.07 8.98
N LEU A 239 -10.01 -6.06 8.56
CA LEU A 239 -10.70 -5.17 9.51
C LEU A 239 -11.57 -5.97 10.49
N TRP A 240 -12.31 -6.96 9.98
CA TRP A 240 -13.13 -7.85 10.78
C TRP A 240 -12.33 -8.65 11.81
N ASP A 241 -11.22 -9.30 11.42
CA ASP A 241 -10.36 -10.08 12.32
C ASP A 241 -9.70 -9.21 13.42
N LEU A 242 -9.53 -7.91 13.15
CA LEU A 242 -9.07 -6.92 14.14
C LEU A 242 -10.22 -6.38 15.02
N GLY A 243 -11.47 -6.81 14.82
CA GLY A 243 -12.64 -6.37 15.57
C GLY A 243 -13.31 -5.10 15.06
N HIS A 244 -12.99 -4.66 13.84
CA HIS A 244 -13.57 -3.48 13.21
C HIS A 244 -14.72 -3.87 12.27
N LEU A 245 -15.95 -3.60 12.71
CA LEU A 245 -17.18 -3.84 11.95
C LEU A 245 -17.47 -2.64 11.03
N VAL A 246 -16.82 -2.59 9.87
CA VAL A 246 -16.93 -1.47 8.94
C VAL A 246 -17.59 -1.94 7.63
N PRO A 247 -18.73 -1.36 7.22
CA PRO A 247 -19.38 -1.74 5.97
C PRO A 247 -18.59 -1.24 4.76
N MET A 248 -18.63 -2.00 3.65
CA MET A 248 -17.87 -1.68 2.42
C MET A 248 -18.07 -0.24 1.90
N PRO A 249 -19.28 0.35 1.89
CA PRO A 249 -19.48 1.73 1.44
C PRO A 249 -18.75 2.79 2.30
N GLU A 250 -18.54 2.50 3.58
CA GLU A 250 -17.73 3.37 4.45
C GLU A 250 -16.26 3.27 4.07
N VAL A 251 -15.75 2.04 3.85
CA VAL A 251 -14.39 1.82 3.34
C VAL A 251 -14.17 2.54 2.01
N ASP A 252 -15.14 2.47 1.07
CA ASP A 252 -15.10 3.15 -0.22
C ASP A 252 -14.99 4.67 -0.09
N SER A 253 -15.76 5.24 0.84
CA SER A 253 -15.78 6.68 1.10
C SER A 253 -14.44 7.16 1.67
N LEU A 254 -13.85 6.38 2.59
CA LEU A 254 -12.54 6.67 3.17
C LEU A 254 -11.41 6.50 2.16
N LEU A 255 -11.44 5.42 1.36
CA LEU A 255 -10.52 5.22 0.24
C LEU A 255 -10.57 6.40 -0.72
N LYS A 256 -11.76 6.92 -1.06
CA LYS A 256 -11.88 8.10 -1.93
C LYS A 256 -11.22 9.32 -1.30
N ALA A 257 -11.57 9.64 -0.04
CA ALA A 257 -11.06 10.82 0.64
C ALA A 257 -9.52 10.80 0.75
N GLU A 258 -8.94 9.64 1.10
CA GLU A 258 -7.49 9.48 1.23
C GLU A 258 -6.79 9.42 -0.13
N PHE A 259 -7.45 8.90 -1.18
CA PHE A 259 -6.92 9.00 -2.53
C PHE A 259 -6.80 10.46 -2.94
N GLU A 260 -7.81 11.28 -2.65
CA GLU A 260 -7.80 12.71 -2.98
C GLU A 260 -6.70 13.48 -2.25
N ALA A 261 -6.39 13.08 -1.01
CA ALA A 261 -5.27 13.65 -0.24
C ALA A 261 -3.90 13.31 -0.86
N VAL A 262 -3.71 12.09 -1.38
CA VAL A 262 -2.42 11.61 -1.90
C VAL A 262 -2.22 11.95 -3.37
N PHE A 263 -3.24 11.76 -4.20
CA PHE A 263 -3.15 11.82 -5.67
C PHE A 263 -3.93 12.97 -6.31
N GLY A 264 -4.67 13.74 -5.51
CA GLY A 264 -5.51 14.85 -5.96
C GLY A 264 -6.96 14.45 -6.30
N PRO A 265 -7.80 15.43 -6.65
CA PRO A 265 -9.25 15.25 -6.79
C PRO A 265 -9.62 14.16 -7.80
N VAL A 266 -10.78 13.53 -7.60
CA VAL A 266 -11.33 12.53 -8.53
C VAL A 266 -12.67 12.96 -9.10
N ARG A 267 -13.11 12.34 -10.19
CA ARG A 267 -14.43 12.54 -10.80
C ARG A 267 -15.31 11.33 -10.53
N PRO A 268 -16.27 11.40 -9.59
CA PRO A 268 -17.19 10.30 -9.33
C PRO A 268 -18.01 9.93 -10.57
N ARG A 269 -18.16 8.63 -10.80
CA ARG A 269 -18.99 8.07 -11.86
C ARG A 269 -19.91 7.00 -11.28
N SER A 270 -21.14 6.95 -11.78
CA SER A 270 -22.13 5.96 -11.39
C SER A 270 -21.92 4.64 -12.16
N GLY A 271 -22.03 3.52 -11.47
CA GLY A 271 -21.93 2.19 -12.06
C GLY A 271 -20.50 1.77 -12.47
N PRO A 272 -20.34 0.59 -13.09
CA PRO A 272 -19.04 0.11 -13.55
C PRO A 272 -18.48 0.95 -14.70
N PRO A 273 -17.17 0.81 -15.01
CA PRO A 273 -16.59 1.43 -16.19
C PRO A 273 -17.34 1.03 -17.46
N PRO A 274 -17.52 1.95 -18.44
CA PRO A 274 -18.29 1.69 -19.66
C PRO A 274 -17.71 0.61 -20.56
N GLU A 275 -16.46 0.21 -20.32
CA GLU A 275 -15.79 -0.90 -20.99
C GLU A 275 -16.28 -2.28 -20.51
N LEU A 276 -16.88 -2.36 -19.32
CA LEU A 276 -17.40 -3.61 -18.78
C LEU A 276 -18.64 -4.06 -19.58
N GLY A 277 -18.65 -5.31 -20.05
CA GLY A 277 -19.76 -5.87 -20.84
C GLY A 277 -19.74 -5.55 -22.34
N ARG A 278 -18.65 -4.96 -22.86
CA ARG A 278 -18.42 -4.79 -24.32
C ARG A 278 -17.64 -5.96 -24.96
N GLY A 279 -17.44 -7.04 -24.21
CA GLY A 279 -16.69 -8.25 -24.62
C GLY A 279 -17.60 -9.38 -25.10
#